data_AF-D3Z7Q9-F1
#
_entry.id   AF-D3Z7Q9-F1
#
_cell.length_a   1.000
_cell.length_b   1.000
_cell.length_c   1.000
_cell.angle_alpha   90.00
_cell.angle_beta   90.00
_cell.angle_gamma   90.00
#
_symmetry.space_group_name_H-M   'P 1'
#
loop_
_entity.id
_entity.type
_entity.pdbx_description
1 polymer ?
#
loop_
_entity_poly.entity_id
_entity_poly.type
_entity_poly.pdbx_seq_one_letter_code
_entity_poly.pdbx_strand_id
1 'polypeptide(L)'
;MAEDGSEEIMFIWCEDCSQYHDSECPELGPVVMVKDSFVLSRARSSLPSNLEIRRLDDGAEGVFAVTQLVKRTQFGPFESRRVAKWEKESAFPLKVFQKDGHPVCFDTSN
;
A
#
# COMPACT_ATOMS: atom_id res chain seq x y z
N MET A 1 16.90 -28.49 6.13
CA MET A 1 17.86 -27.37 6.02
C MET A 1 17.18 -26.14 6.60
N ALA A 2 17.90 -25.38 7.43
CA ALA A 2 17.37 -24.31 8.26
C ALA A 2 16.64 -23.23 7.44
N GLU A 3 15.55 -22.75 8.00
CA GLU A 3 14.74 -21.64 7.54
C GLU A 3 15.62 -20.39 7.47
N ASP A 4 15.89 -19.88 6.27
CA ASP A 4 16.50 -18.57 6.09
C ASP A 4 15.43 -17.51 6.38
N GLY A 5 15.15 -17.34 7.67
CA GLY A 5 14.46 -16.18 8.21
C GLY A 5 15.40 -14.98 8.16
N SER A 6 15.69 -14.49 6.95
CA SER A 6 16.08 -13.09 6.84
C SER A 6 14.85 -12.27 7.22
N GLU A 7 14.74 -11.93 8.51
CA GLU A 7 13.87 -10.86 8.96
C GLU A 7 14.34 -9.60 8.22
N GLU A 8 13.75 -9.33 7.06
CA GLU A 8 14.03 -8.12 6.31
C GLU A 8 13.63 -6.97 7.22
N ILE A 9 14.63 -6.31 7.82
CA ILE A 9 14.43 -5.20 8.74
C ILE A 9 13.64 -4.13 7.98
N MET A 10 12.35 -4.01 8.32
CA MET A 10 11.46 -3.06 7.68
C MET A 10 11.74 -1.67 8.22
N PHE A 11 12.49 -0.87 7.46
CA PHE A 11 12.70 0.52 7.82
C PHE A 11 11.47 1.36 7.50
N ILE A 12 10.92 2.02 8.52
CA ILE A 12 9.79 2.94 8.39
C ILE A 12 10.33 4.37 8.35
N TRP A 13 9.89 5.15 7.37
CA TRP A 13 10.14 6.59 7.32
C TRP A 13 9.16 7.34 8.23
N CYS A 14 9.67 8.11 9.20
CA CYS A 14 8.86 9.00 10.02
C CYS A 14 8.92 10.43 9.47
N GLU A 15 7.79 10.97 9.03
CA GLU A 15 7.73 12.35 8.49
C GLU A 15 8.01 13.41 9.55
N ASP A 16 7.56 13.21 10.80
CA ASP A 16 7.75 14.19 11.88
C ASP A 16 9.22 14.23 12.38
N CYS A 17 9.93 13.10 12.35
CA CYS A 17 11.36 13.04 12.71
C CYS A 17 12.30 13.22 11.51
N SER A 18 11.78 13.11 10.29
CA SER A 18 12.53 13.10 9.03
C SER A 18 13.69 12.07 9.03
N GLN A 19 13.45 10.90 9.61
CA GLN A 19 14.44 9.82 9.79
C GLN A 19 13.81 8.44 9.60
N TYR A 20 14.66 7.44 9.33
CA TYR A 20 14.28 6.03 9.27
C TYR A 20 14.37 5.38 10.65
N HIS A 21 13.41 4.51 10.98
CA HIS A 21 13.40 3.68 12.19
C HIS A 21 13.28 2.20 11.80
N ASP A 22 13.92 1.31 12.56
CA ASP A 22 13.92 -0.14 12.31
C ASP A 22 12.59 -0.83 12.67
N SER A 23 11.77 -0.21 13.53
CA SER A 23 10.51 -0.78 14.03
C SER A 23 9.43 0.28 14.22
N GLU A 24 9.64 1.22 15.14
CA GLU A 24 8.70 2.31 15.44
C GLU A 24 9.45 3.61 15.77
N CYS A 25 8.75 4.73 15.69
CA CYS A 25 9.35 6.01 16.07
C CYS A 25 9.46 6.06 17.60
N PRO A 26 10.66 6.26 18.19
CA PRO A 26 10.82 6.25 19.65
C PRO A 26 10.06 7.37 20.35
N GLU A 27 9.84 8.50 19.67
CA GLU A 27 9.15 9.67 20.22
C GLU A 27 7.63 9.61 20.03
N LEU A 28 7.18 9.02 18.92
CA LEU A 28 5.77 9.09 18.49
C LEU A 28 5.07 7.73 18.51
N GLY A 29 5.78 6.64 18.82
CA GLY A 29 5.25 5.28 18.85
C GLY A 29 4.94 4.70 17.46
N PRO A 30 4.07 3.68 17.36
CA PRO A 30 3.77 2.97 16.12
C PRO A 30 2.90 3.81 15.14
N VAL A 31 2.92 3.41 13.86
CA VAL A 31 2.00 3.95 12.83
C VAL A 31 0.60 3.36 12.99
N VAL A 32 -0.43 4.13 12.61
CA VAL A 32 -1.83 3.65 12.63
C VAL A 32 -2.10 2.90 11.33
N MET A 33 -1.98 1.58 11.36
CA MET A 33 -2.33 0.73 10.22
C MET A 33 -3.85 0.60 10.08
N VAL A 34 -4.38 1.05 8.95
CA VAL A 34 -5.79 0.83 8.59
C VAL A 34 -5.86 -0.48 7.81
N LYS A 35 -6.56 -1.46 8.38
CA LYS A 35 -6.77 -2.75 7.73
C LYS A 35 -7.93 -2.66 6.75
N ASP A 36 -7.75 -3.27 5.60
CA ASP A 36 -8.81 -3.48 4.63
C ASP A 36 -9.95 -4.32 5.22
N SER A 37 -11.16 -4.09 4.72
CA SER A 37 -12.34 -4.87 5.12
C SER A 37 -12.19 -6.31 4.64
N PHE A 38 -12.38 -7.29 5.54
CA PHE A 38 -12.24 -8.72 5.23
C PHE A 38 -13.44 -9.23 4.43
N VAL A 39 -13.45 -8.96 3.13
CA VAL A 39 -14.52 -9.39 2.21
C VAL A 39 -13.92 -9.85 0.87
N LEU A 40 -14.47 -10.95 0.33
CA LEU A 40 -13.92 -11.65 -0.84
C LEU A 40 -13.91 -10.78 -2.13
N SER A 41 -12.70 -10.60 -2.67
CA SER A 41 -12.26 -10.33 -4.06
C SER A 41 -13.04 -9.34 -4.93
N ARG A 42 -13.21 -8.09 -4.49
CA ARG A 42 -13.28 -6.92 -5.39
C ARG A 42 -12.62 -5.71 -4.72
N ALA A 43 -11.85 -4.93 -5.48
CA ALA A 43 -11.11 -3.74 -4.99
C ALA A 43 -12.00 -2.70 -4.26
N ARG A 44 -13.31 -2.69 -4.53
CA ARG A 44 -14.27 -1.84 -3.80
C ARG A 44 -14.66 -2.38 -2.44
N SER A 45 -14.69 -3.70 -2.31
CA SER A 45 -15.14 -4.37 -1.09
C SER A 45 -14.06 -4.31 -0.01
N SER A 46 -12.78 -4.28 -0.39
CA SER A 46 -11.67 -4.13 0.57
C SER A 46 -11.57 -2.72 1.16
N LEU A 47 -12.30 -1.73 0.61
CA LEU A 47 -12.21 -0.34 1.03
C LEU A 47 -12.49 -0.21 2.55
N PRO A 48 -11.55 0.39 3.31
CA PRO A 48 -11.75 0.68 4.72
C PRO A 48 -12.93 1.63 4.96
N SER A 49 -13.63 1.47 6.08
CA SER A 49 -14.85 2.25 6.40
C SER A 49 -14.63 3.76 6.57
N ASN A 50 -13.38 4.19 6.76
CA ASN A 50 -12.97 5.60 6.82
C ASN A 50 -12.81 6.23 5.42
N LEU A 51 -12.99 5.46 4.35
CA LEU A 51 -12.89 5.89 2.97
C LEU A 51 -14.17 5.55 2.19
N GLU A 52 -14.43 6.31 1.13
CA GLU A 52 -15.49 6.04 0.15
C GLU A 52 -14.99 6.23 -1.28
N ILE A 53 -15.58 5.50 -2.23
CA ILE A 53 -15.33 5.72 -3.66
C ILE A 53 -16.44 6.61 -4.20
N ARG A 54 -16.07 7.75 -4.80
CA ARG A 54 -17.01 8.65 -5.48
C ARG A 54 -16.61 8.85 -6.94
N ARG A 55 -17.63 9.06 -7.78
CA ARG A 55 -17.45 9.44 -9.17
C ARG A 55 -17.38 10.96 -9.28
N LEU A 56 -16.40 11.45 -10.02
CA LEU A 56 -16.16 12.84 -10.34
C LEU A 56 -17.01 13.28 -11.55
N ASP A 57 -17.12 14.58 -11.77
CA ASP A 57 -17.92 15.16 -12.85
C ASP A 57 -17.41 14.79 -14.25
N ASP A 58 -16.11 14.50 -14.38
CA ASP A 58 -15.46 14.00 -15.59
C ASP A 58 -15.70 12.49 -15.83
N GLY A 59 -16.42 11.83 -14.92
CA GLY A 59 -16.74 10.41 -14.99
C GLY A 59 -15.68 9.48 -14.41
N ALA A 60 -14.54 10.00 -13.95
CA ALA A 60 -13.51 9.22 -13.25
C ALA A 60 -13.95 8.85 -11.82
N GLU A 61 -13.29 7.87 -11.22
CA GLU A 61 -13.54 7.49 -9.83
C GLU A 61 -12.33 7.82 -8.96
N GLY A 62 -12.60 8.33 -7.77
CA GLY A 62 -11.59 8.65 -6.76
C GLY A 62 -11.95 8.07 -5.40
N VAL A 63 -10.94 7.95 -4.53
CA VAL A 63 -11.09 7.54 -3.14
C VAL A 63 -11.04 8.77 -2.24
N PHE A 64 -12.05 8.94 -1.39
CA PHE A 64 -12.22 10.12 -0.54
C PHE A 64 -12.28 9.70 0.92
N ALA A 65 -11.69 10.50 1.80
CA ALA A 65 -11.83 10.32 3.24
C ALA A 65 -13.21 10.78 3.70
N VAL A 66 -13.95 9.90 4.38
CA VAL A 66 -15.23 10.25 5.03
C VAL A 66 -15.05 10.70 6.48
N THR A 67 -13.91 10.34 7.07
CA THR A 67 -13.50 10.76 8.41
C THR A 67 -12.13 11.41 8.36
N GLN A 68 -11.81 12.25 9.35
CA GLN A 68 -10.47 12.84 9.45
C GLN A 68 -9.41 11.75 9.62
N LEU A 69 -8.45 11.69 8.69
CA LEU A 69 -7.29 10.81 8.79
C LEU A 69 -6.26 11.46 9.70
N VAL A 70 -5.75 10.71 10.67
CA VAL A 70 -4.64 11.18 11.51
C VAL A 70 -3.33 11.06 10.74
N LYS A 71 -2.35 11.90 11.09
CA LYS A 71 -0.99 11.74 10.57
C LYS A 71 -0.47 10.33 10.87
N ARG A 72 0.44 9.84 10.03
CA ARG A 72 1.06 8.51 10.20
C ARG A 72 0.05 7.35 10.07
N THR A 73 -1.05 7.58 9.33
CA THR A 73 -1.96 6.52 8.90
C THR A 73 -1.34 5.79 7.70
N GLN A 74 -1.23 4.47 7.80
CA GLN A 74 -0.72 3.62 6.73
C GLN A 74 -1.85 2.78 6.14
N PHE A 75 -1.94 2.76 4.81
CA PHE A 75 -2.82 1.88 4.04
C PHE A 75 -1.99 0.85 3.28
N GLY A 76 -2.57 -0.33 3.06
CA GLY A 76 -1.95 -1.42 2.31
C GLY A 76 -1.56 -2.63 3.17
N PRO A 77 -0.75 -3.57 2.63
CA PRO A 77 0.00 -3.47 1.37
C PRO A 77 -0.90 -3.40 0.13
N PHE A 78 -0.37 -2.86 -0.98
CA PHE A 78 -1.10 -2.83 -2.24
C PHE A 78 -1.28 -4.25 -2.79
N GLU A 79 -2.53 -4.67 -3.00
CA GLU A 79 -2.86 -5.99 -3.53
C GLU A 79 -3.20 -5.94 -5.02
N SER A 80 -2.46 -6.70 -5.81
CA SER A 80 -2.68 -6.82 -7.26
C SER A 80 -1.93 -8.02 -7.83
N ARG A 81 -2.33 -8.46 -9.02
CA ARG A 81 -1.66 -9.54 -9.76
C ARG A 81 -0.24 -9.12 -10.18
N ARG A 82 0.74 -9.96 -9.86
CA ARG A 82 2.13 -9.80 -10.32
C ARG A 82 2.27 -10.24 -11.77
N VAL A 83 2.98 -9.46 -12.58
CA VAL A 83 3.28 -9.74 -13.99
C VAL A 83 4.76 -9.50 -14.29
N ALA A 84 5.31 -10.24 -15.25
CA ALA A 84 6.73 -10.11 -15.63
C ALA A 84 7.00 -8.84 -16.46
N LYS A 85 6.02 -8.41 -17.26
CA LYS A 85 6.06 -7.20 -18.08
C LYS A 85 4.63 -6.71 -18.32
N TRP A 86 4.43 -5.40 -18.43
CA TRP A 86 3.14 -4.84 -18.84
C TRP A 86 2.89 -5.14 -20.33
N GLU A 87 1.72 -5.70 -20.64
CA GLU A 87 1.31 -5.95 -22.03
C GLU A 87 0.76 -4.69 -22.70
N LYS A 88 0.27 -3.73 -21.91
CA LYS A 88 -0.28 -2.44 -22.35
C LYS A 88 0.25 -1.31 -21.47
N GLU A 89 0.25 -0.09 -22.01
CA GLU A 89 0.51 1.10 -21.21
C GLU A 89 -0.54 1.18 -20.09
N SER A 90 -0.10 1.08 -18.84
CA SER A 90 -1.00 1.17 -17.68
C SER A 90 -1.09 2.63 -17.24
N ALA A 91 -2.29 3.08 -16.89
CA ALA A 91 -2.49 4.40 -16.29
C ALA A 91 -1.81 4.53 -14.92
N PHE A 92 -1.52 3.41 -14.25
CA PHE A 92 -0.87 3.37 -12.94
C PHE A 92 0.22 2.29 -12.90
N PRO A 93 1.41 2.54 -13.48
CA PRO A 93 2.50 1.57 -13.49
C PRO A 93 3.12 1.42 -12.10
N LEU A 94 3.00 0.24 -11.49
CA LEU A 94 3.59 -0.07 -10.19
C LEU A 94 4.63 -1.19 -10.31
N LYS A 95 5.82 -0.99 -9.71
CA LYS A 95 6.95 -1.91 -9.77
C LYS A 95 7.59 -2.05 -8.39
N VAL A 96 7.89 -3.28 -7.99
CA VAL A 96 8.60 -3.59 -6.74
C VAL A 96 10.00 -4.10 -7.06
N PHE A 97 11.01 -3.43 -6.51
CA PHE A 97 12.40 -3.83 -6.62
C PHE A 97 12.74 -4.81 -5.49
N GLN A 98 13.43 -5.89 -5.85
CA GLN A 98 13.86 -6.93 -4.93
C GLN A 98 15.38 -6.87 -4.80
N LYS A 99 15.90 -7.22 -3.62
CA LYS A 99 17.33 -7.16 -3.31
C LYS A 99 18.20 -7.92 -4.31
N ASP A 100 17.78 -9.12 -4.70
CA ASP A 100 18.56 -10.04 -5.54
C ASP A 100 17.79 -10.57 -6.77
N GLY A 101 16.92 -9.76 -7.36
CA GLY A 101 16.04 -10.23 -8.43
C GLY A 101 15.61 -9.20 -9.45
N HIS A 102 14.99 -9.69 -10.52
CA HIS A 102 14.33 -8.81 -11.47
C HIS A 102 13.16 -8.12 -10.77
N PRO A 103 12.98 -6.80 -10.98
CA PRO A 103 11.87 -6.08 -10.38
C PRO A 103 10.54 -6.58 -10.96
N VAL A 104 9.55 -6.74 -10.07
CA VAL A 104 8.22 -7.29 -10.38
C VAL A 104 7.27 -6.17 -10.72
N CYS A 105 6.52 -6.32 -11.80
CA CYS A 105 5.47 -5.39 -12.17
C CYS A 105 4.13 -5.83 -11.59
N PHE A 106 3.28 -4.90 -11.20
CA PHE A 106 1.90 -5.15 -10.80
C PHE A 106 0.94 -4.75 -11.92
N ASP A 107 -0.07 -5.59 -12.13
CA ASP A 107 -1.17 -5.34 -13.05
C ASP A 107 -2.28 -4.57 -12.33
N THR A 108 -2.37 -3.29 -12.65
CA THR A 108 -3.26 -2.32 -12.02
C THR A 108 -4.49 -2.04 -12.87
N SER A 109 -4.75 -2.89 -13.88
CA SER A 109 -6.00 -2.85 -14.64
C SER A 109 -7.19 -3.27 -13.77
N ASN A 110 -8.34 -2.63 -14.02
CA ASN A 110 -9.60 -2.83 -13.29
C ASN A 110 -10.44 -3.92 -13.96
#